data_AF-A0A6A3FZJ9-F1
#
_entry.id   AF-A0A6A3FZJ9-F1
#
_cell.length_a   1.000
_cell.length_b   1.000
_cell.length_c   1.000
_cell.angle_alpha   90.00
_cell.angle_beta   90.00
_cell.angle_gamma   90.00
#
_symmetry.space_group_name_H-M   'P 1'
#
loop_
_entity.id
_entity.type
_entity.pdbx_description
1 polymer ?
#
loop_
_entity_poly.entity_id
_entity_poly.type
_entity_poly.pdbx_seq_one_letter_code
_entity_poly.pdbx_strand_id
1 'polypeptide(L)'
;MRLAGSKPRLILQFLRRSTDKKIILRDVHNLVQRLKRERRTASTVEERLELVLRSFCSSEGNSATVFVDYKKTAQTIAVQSHQMHRFFEAFPQIVLLDSTHNTNASRYKLFSFMVNDVFGQGQYVQHAL
;
A
#
# COMPACT_ATOMS: atom_id res chain seq x y z
N MET A 1 12.74 15.62 -16.77
CA MET A 1 13.21 15.74 -15.36
C MET A 1 12.01 15.76 -14.41
N ARG A 2 11.77 14.70 -13.62
CA ARG A 2 10.70 14.67 -12.61
C ARG A 2 11.13 15.48 -11.39
N LEU A 3 10.49 16.64 -11.17
CA LEU A 3 10.71 17.52 -10.01
C LEU A 3 9.69 17.26 -8.87
N ALA A 4 9.11 16.07 -8.82
CA ALA A 4 8.21 15.68 -7.74
C ALA A 4 8.99 14.80 -6.75
N GLY A 5 9.21 15.30 -5.54
CA GLY A 5 9.89 14.58 -4.49
C GLY A 5 9.41 15.03 -3.11
N SER A 6 9.42 14.11 -2.15
CA SER A 6 8.89 14.26 -0.78
C SER A 6 9.57 15.35 0.06
N LYS A 7 10.69 15.91 -0.42
CA LYS A 7 11.49 16.92 0.31
C LYS A 7 10.91 18.33 0.12
N PRO A 8 10.71 19.12 1.19
CA PRO A 8 10.11 20.47 1.10
C PRO A 8 10.78 21.42 0.10
N ARG A 9 12.10 21.32 -0.09
CA ARG A 9 12.84 22.14 -1.06
C ARG A 9 12.47 21.84 -2.52
N LEU A 10 12.21 20.56 -2.85
CA LEU A 10 11.82 20.16 -4.20
C LEU A 10 10.40 20.62 -4.52
N ILE A 11 9.49 20.49 -3.54
CA ILE A 11 8.12 21.02 -3.64
C ILE A 11 8.15 22.53 -3.87
N LEU A 12 8.99 23.27 -3.13
CA LEU A 12 9.15 24.72 -3.31
C LEU A 12 9.63 25.06 -4.74
N GLN A 13 10.64 24.36 -5.24
CA GLN A 13 11.19 24.60 -6.57
C GLN A 13 10.16 24.32 -7.67
N PHE A 14 9.38 23.24 -7.52
CA PHE A 14 8.27 22.94 -8.42
C PHE A 14 7.22 24.07 -8.39
N LEU A 15 6.75 24.46 -7.22
CA LEU A 15 5.70 25.48 -7.10
C LEU A 15 6.13 26.85 -7.64
N ARG A 16 7.38 27.26 -7.46
CA ARG A 16 7.91 28.49 -8.06
C ARG A 16 8.02 28.46 -9.57
N ARG A 17 8.19 27.27 -10.18
CA ARG A 17 8.22 27.10 -11.64
C ARG A 17 6.82 27.00 -12.23
N SER A 18 5.89 26.40 -11.48
CA SER A 18 4.54 26.13 -11.93
C SER A 18 3.53 27.22 -11.60
N THR A 19 3.90 28.18 -10.74
CA THR A 19 3.03 29.29 -10.35
C THR A 19 3.80 30.61 -10.37
N ASP A 20 3.15 31.69 -10.78
CA ASP A 20 3.72 33.05 -10.75
C ASP A 20 3.66 33.67 -9.33
N LYS A 21 3.64 32.83 -8.29
CA LYS A 21 3.50 33.26 -6.91
C LYS A 21 4.86 33.27 -6.22
N LYS A 22 5.12 34.31 -5.44
CA LYS A 22 6.28 34.36 -4.52
C LYS A 22 6.06 33.42 -3.35
N ILE A 23 6.39 32.15 -3.54
CA ILE A 23 6.25 31.10 -2.53
C ILE A 23 7.55 31.01 -1.72
N ILE A 24 7.41 30.95 -0.39
CA ILE A 24 8.50 30.74 0.54
C ILE A 24 8.42 29.36 1.18
N LEU A 25 9.51 28.93 1.82
CA LEU A 25 9.59 27.59 2.43
C LEU A 25 8.52 27.39 3.51
N ARG A 26 8.13 28.46 4.22
CA ARG A 26 7.04 28.41 5.22
C ARG A 26 5.70 28.03 4.60
N ASP A 27 5.40 28.50 3.39
CA ASP A 27 4.15 28.16 2.69
C ASP A 27 4.08 26.68 2.36
N VAL A 28 5.22 26.09 1.97
CA VAL A 28 5.33 24.64 1.73
C VAL A 28 5.14 23.87 3.03
N HIS A 29 5.72 24.34 4.14
CA HIS A 29 5.50 23.71 5.45
C HIS A 29 4.03 23.79 5.86
N ASN A 30 3.38 24.94 5.67
CA ASN A 30 1.96 25.13 5.96
C ASN A 30 1.08 24.26 5.07
N LEU A 31 1.38 24.15 3.78
CA LEU A 31 0.70 23.27 2.84
C LEU A 31 0.83 21.81 3.27
N VAL A 32 2.04 21.34 3.57
CA VAL A 32 2.29 19.98 4.03
C VAL A 32 1.60 19.71 5.37
N GLN A 33 1.62 20.66 6.31
CA GLN A 33 0.92 20.57 7.59
C GLN A 33 -0.60 20.49 7.39
N ARG A 34 -1.15 21.33 6.49
CA ARG A 34 -2.58 21.32 6.16
C ARG A 34 -2.98 20.00 5.52
N LEU A 35 -2.25 19.54 4.50
CA LEU A 35 -2.48 18.23 3.87
C LEU A 35 -2.34 17.07 4.87
N LYS A 36 -1.41 17.16 5.84
CA LYS A 36 -1.32 16.17 6.93
C LYS A 36 -2.54 16.22 7.86
N ARG A 37 -3.11 17.39 8.13
CA ARG A 37 -4.35 17.55 8.92
C ARG A 37 -5.57 17.08 8.14
N GLU A 38 -5.67 17.40 6.86
CA GLU A 38 -6.72 16.93 5.95
C GLU A 38 -6.66 15.40 5.78
N ARG A 39 -5.46 14.82 5.74
CA ARG A 39 -5.26 13.36 5.77
C ARG A 39 -5.61 12.73 7.13
N ARG A 40 -5.70 13.53 8.20
CA ARG A 40 -6.22 13.09 9.51
C ARG A 40 -7.74 13.29 9.64
N THR A 41 -8.36 14.15 8.83
CA THR A 41 -9.84 14.28 8.78
C THR A 41 -10.49 13.19 7.95
N ALA A 42 -9.72 12.48 7.11
CA ALA A 42 -10.07 11.12 6.74
C ALA A 42 -9.88 10.25 7.99
N SER A 43 -11.01 10.00 8.65
CA SER A 43 -11.43 8.66 8.99
C SER A 43 -10.60 7.84 9.98
N THR A 44 -11.26 7.00 10.74
CA THR A 44 -10.62 5.98 11.57
C THR A 44 -9.61 5.13 10.75
N VAL A 45 -8.70 4.40 11.40
CA VAL A 45 -7.73 3.55 10.68
C VAL A 45 -8.46 2.57 9.75
N GLU A 46 -9.60 2.09 10.23
CA GLU A 46 -10.55 1.17 9.62
C GLU A 46 -11.13 1.75 8.33
N GLU A 47 -11.68 2.95 8.38
CA GLU A 47 -12.26 3.62 7.22
C GLU A 47 -11.19 3.95 6.15
N ARG A 48 -9.96 4.28 6.56
CA ARG A 48 -8.85 4.45 5.60
C ARG A 48 -8.42 3.12 4.98
N LEU A 49 -8.37 2.05 5.78
CA LEU A 49 -8.09 0.70 5.28
C LEU A 49 -9.16 0.28 4.28
N GLU A 50 -10.44 0.49 4.59
CA GLU A 50 -11.56 0.18 3.71
C GLU A 50 -11.43 0.92 2.37
N LEU A 51 -11.14 2.22 2.39
CA LEU A 51 -10.98 3.02 1.16
C LEU A 51 -9.84 2.48 0.29
N VAL A 52 -8.70 2.11 0.90
CA VAL A 52 -7.56 1.52 0.18
C VAL A 52 -7.91 0.17 -0.42
N LEU A 53 -8.56 -0.72 0.34
CA LEU A 53 -8.96 -2.04 -0.15
C LEU A 53 -10.00 -1.94 -1.28
N ARG A 54 -11.00 -1.05 -1.14
CA ARG A 54 -11.99 -0.78 -2.19
C ARG A 54 -11.35 -0.24 -3.46
N SER A 55 -10.39 0.68 -3.33
CA SER A 55 -9.65 1.21 -4.47
C SER A 55 -8.74 0.14 -5.12
N PHE A 56 -8.26 -0.84 -4.37
CA PHE A 56 -7.48 -1.95 -4.93
C PHE A 56 -8.38 -2.93 -5.69
N CYS A 57 -9.54 -3.27 -5.12
CA CYS A 57 -10.53 -4.18 -5.71
C CYS A 57 -11.35 -3.56 -6.84
N SER A 58 -11.24 -2.24 -7.09
CA SER A 58 -11.91 -1.62 -8.24
C SER A 58 -11.28 -2.03 -9.58
N SER A 59 -10.06 -2.56 -9.56
CA SER A 59 -9.46 -3.19 -10.73
C SER A 59 -9.98 -4.61 -10.88
N GLU A 60 -10.43 -4.96 -12.10
CA GLU A 60 -11.00 -6.27 -12.39
C GLU A 60 -10.03 -7.41 -12.03
N GLY A 61 -10.56 -8.43 -11.35
CA GLY A 61 -9.81 -9.61 -10.93
C GLY A 61 -8.91 -9.42 -9.70
N ASN A 62 -8.80 -8.22 -9.14
CA ASN A 62 -8.18 -8.01 -7.83
C ASN A 62 -9.15 -8.38 -6.71
N SER A 63 -8.63 -8.97 -5.64
CA SER A 63 -9.40 -9.34 -4.46
C SER A 63 -8.66 -8.98 -3.16
N ALA A 64 -9.44 -8.66 -2.14
CA ALA A 64 -8.95 -8.50 -0.79
C ALA A 64 -9.98 -9.04 0.20
N THR A 65 -9.51 -9.65 1.29
CA THR A 65 -10.37 -10.25 2.32
C THR A 65 -9.83 -9.90 3.68
N VAL A 66 -10.73 -9.41 4.56
CA VAL A 66 -10.41 -9.08 5.95
C VAL A 66 -11.04 -10.15 6.83
N PHE A 67 -10.21 -10.93 7.52
CA PHE A 67 -10.61 -11.91 8.50
C PHE A 67 -10.67 -11.24 9.87
N VAL A 68 -11.85 -11.25 10.47
CA VAL A 68 -12.14 -10.59 11.75
C VAL A 68 -12.55 -11.64 12.77
N ASP A 69 -12.09 -11.50 14.01
CA ASP A 69 -12.49 -12.38 15.11
C ASP A 69 -13.85 -11.99 15.73
N TYR A 70 -14.29 -12.76 16.72
CA TYR A 70 -15.52 -12.50 17.47
C TYR A 70 -15.48 -11.20 18.29
N LYS A 71 -14.29 -10.65 18.56
CA LYS A 71 -14.09 -9.36 19.25
C LYS A 71 -14.05 -8.18 18.29
N LYS A 72 -14.39 -8.39 17.01
CA LYS A 72 -14.31 -7.37 15.94
C LYS A 72 -12.89 -6.84 15.72
N THR A 73 -11.88 -7.66 16.00
CA THR A 73 -10.47 -7.32 15.73
C THR A 73 -10.03 -8.02 14.45
N ALA A 74 -9.44 -7.25 13.52
CA ALA A 74 -8.86 -7.81 12.31
C ALA A 74 -7.69 -8.73 12.69
N GLN A 75 -7.74 -9.99 12.25
CA GLN A 75 -6.70 -10.99 12.50
C GLN A 75 -5.79 -11.15 11.30
N THR A 76 -6.37 -11.10 10.10
CA THR A 76 -5.60 -11.23 8.87
C THR A 76 -6.24 -10.42 7.75
N ILE A 77 -5.43 -9.75 6.95
CA ILE A 77 -5.88 -9.09 5.72
C ILE A 77 -5.13 -9.76 4.56
N ALA A 78 -5.85 -10.51 3.74
CA ALA A 78 -5.32 -11.11 2.51
C ALA A 78 -5.58 -10.17 1.32
N VAL A 79 -4.58 -9.96 0.49
CA VAL A 79 -4.67 -9.14 -0.73
C VAL A 79 -4.04 -9.90 -1.88
N GLN A 80 -4.77 -9.98 -3.01
CA GLN A 80 -4.35 -10.72 -4.19
C GLN A 80 -4.73 -9.94 -5.46
N SER A 81 -3.76 -9.71 -6.34
CA SER A 81 -4.06 -9.12 -7.65
C SER A 81 -4.57 -10.16 -8.63
N HIS A 82 -5.16 -9.72 -9.74
CA HIS A 82 -5.56 -10.61 -10.82
C HIS A 82 -4.39 -11.47 -11.34
N GLN A 83 -3.21 -10.85 -11.51
CA GLN A 83 -2.02 -11.56 -11.96
C GLN A 83 -1.56 -12.62 -10.96
N MET A 84 -1.61 -12.29 -9.66
CA MET A 84 -1.30 -13.20 -8.58
C MET A 84 -2.23 -14.41 -8.56
N HIS A 85 -3.53 -14.20 -8.75
CA HIS A 85 -4.53 -15.26 -8.87
C HIS A 85 -4.20 -16.20 -10.04
N ARG A 86 -3.92 -15.63 -11.23
CA ARG A 86 -3.57 -16.41 -12.41
C ARG A 86 -2.31 -17.26 -12.22
N PHE A 87 -1.29 -16.72 -11.54
CA PHE A 87 -0.09 -17.49 -11.24
C PHE A 87 -0.35 -18.64 -10.26
N PHE A 88 -1.18 -18.41 -9.25
CA PHE A 88 -1.56 -19.45 -8.31
C PHE A 88 -2.33 -20.59 -9.00
N GLU A 89 -3.29 -20.27 -9.87
CA GLU A 89 -4.04 -21.28 -10.65
C GLU A 89 -3.15 -22.07 -11.60
N ALA A 90 -2.17 -21.40 -12.23
CA ALA A 90 -1.25 -22.05 -13.16
C ALA A 90 -0.23 -22.96 -12.46
N PHE A 91 0.16 -22.65 -11.22
CA PHE A 91 1.22 -23.34 -10.49
C PHE A 91 0.83 -23.67 -9.04
N PRO A 92 -0.20 -24.50 -8.80
CA PRO A 92 -0.73 -24.72 -7.46
C PRO A 92 0.19 -25.57 -6.56
N GLN A 93 1.22 -26.21 -7.12
CA GLN A 93 2.01 -27.25 -6.43
C GLN A 93 3.27 -26.72 -5.74
N ILE A 94 3.68 -25.48 -5.96
CA ILE A 94 4.86 -24.89 -5.32
C ILE A 94 4.46 -23.58 -4.68
N VAL A 95 4.26 -23.58 -3.35
CA VAL A 95 3.95 -22.37 -2.59
C VAL A 95 4.95 -22.24 -1.44
N LEU A 96 5.88 -21.32 -1.57
CA LEU A 96 6.74 -20.87 -0.48
C LEU A 96 5.99 -19.86 0.36
N LEU A 97 5.93 -20.10 1.67
CA LEU A 97 5.46 -19.13 2.64
C LEU A 97 6.67 -18.37 3.18
N ASP A 98 6.84 -17.14 2.73
CA ASP A 98 7.78 -16.21 3.36
C ASP A 98 7.12 -15.57 4.58
N SER A 99 7.71 -15.83 5.76
CA SER A 99 7.35 -15.21 7.04
C SER A 99 8.55 -14.54 7.72
N THR A 100 9.61 -14.28 6.97
CA THR A 100 10.95 -14.01 7.52
C THR A 100 11.17 -12.55 7.95
N HIS A 101 10.31 -11.61 7.55
CA HIS A 101 10.48 -10.20 7.91
C HIS A 101 9.48 -9.64 8.92
N ASN A 102 10.07 -8.81 9.78
CA ASN A 102 9.55 -7.83 10.73
C ASN A 102 8.05 -7.50 10.69
N THR A 103 7.48 -7.20 11.85
CA THR A 103 6.10 -6.74 11.94
C THR A 103 5.95 -5.30 11.44
N ASN A 104 4.80 -4.94 10.88
CA ASN A 104 4.50 -3.54 10.54
C ASN A 104 4.35 -2.66 11.80
N ALA A 105 4.11 -1.35 11.63
CA ALA A 105 3.95 -0.41 12.74
C ALA A 105 2.81 -0.78 13.71
N SER A 106 1.86 -1.62 13.28
CA SER A 106 0.74 -2.14 14.05
C SER A 106 0.98 -3.57 14.57
N ARG A 107 2.24 -4.06 14.52
CA ARG A 107 2.69 -5.40 14.96
C ARG A 107 2.12 -6.59 14.18
N TYR A 108 1.48 -6.37 13.03
CA TYR A 108 1.06 -7.45 12.15
C TYR A 108 2.27 -8.05 11.42
N LYS A 109 2.30 -9.38 11.33
CA LYS A 109 3.35 -10.11 10.63
C LYS A 109 2.99 -10.21 9.15
N LEU A 110 3.90 -9.79 8.28
CA LEU A 110 3.69 -9.94 6.85
C LEU A 110 4.01 -11.38 6.42
N PHE A 111 3.05 -12.02 5.78
CA PHE A 111 3.17 -13.30 5.11
C PHE A 111 3.08 -13.08 3.61
N SER A 112 4.01 -13.65 2.85
CA SER A 112 3.95 -13.63 1.39
C SER A 112 4.01 -15.05 0.85
N PHE A 113 3.09 -15.37 -0.04
CA PHE A 113 3.04 -16.65 -0.74
C PHE A 113 3.73 -16.47 -2.09
N MET A 114 4.64 -17.36 -2.44
CA MET A 114 5.42 -17.30 -3.68
C MET A 114 5.32 -18.64 -4.41
N VAL A 115 5.12 -18.60 -5.72
CA VAL A 115 5.26 -19.76 -6.59
C VAL A 115 6.62 -19.74 -7.26
N ASN A 116 7.28 -20.90 -7.39
CA ASN A 116 8.50 -21.04 -8.16
C ASN A 116 8.27 -21.84 -9.43
N ASP A 117 8.98 -21.47 -10.49
CA ASP A 117 9.08 -22.28 -11.69
C ASP A 117 10.17 -23.36 -11.57
N VAL A 118 10.25 -24.22 -12.59
CA VAL A 118 11.26 -25.30 -12.70
C VAL A 118 12.70 -24.79 -12.86
N PHE A 119 12.88 -23.49 -13.13
CA PHE A 119 14.18 -22.83 -13.24
C PHE A 119 14.60 -22.13 -11.93
N GLY A 120 13.80 -22.27 -10.87
CA GLY A 120 14.06 -21.67 -9.56
C GLY A 120 13.73 -20.18 -9.47
N GLN A 121 12.98 -19.62 -10.42
CA GLN A 121 12.50 -18.23 -10.36
C GLN A 121 11.18 -18.18 -9.61
N GLY A 122 11.09 -17.26 -8.64
CA GLY A 122 9.93 -17.11 -7.76
C GLY A 122 9.11 -15.85 -8.03
N GLN A 123 7.78 -15.95 -7.95
CA GLN A 123 6.84 -14.84 -8.09
C GLN A 123 5.84 -14.84 -6.95
N TYR A 124 5.59 -13.68 -6.32
CA TYR A 124 4.57 -13.54 -5.29
C TYR A 124 3.16 -13.70 -5.86
N VAL A 125 2.33 -14.48 -5.16
CA VAL A 125 0.94 -14.81 -5.54
C VAL A 125 -0.09 -14.45 -4.47
N GLN A 126 0.32 -14.05 -3.28
CA GLN A 126 -0.57 -13.47 -2.27
C GLN A 126 0.25 -12.78 -1.19
N HIS A 127 -0.28 -11.70 -0.64
CA HIS A 127 0.21 -11.10 0.59
C HIS A 127 -0.86 -11.15 1.67
N ALA A 128 -0.46 -11.47 2.90
CA ALA A 128 -1.31 -11.44 4.07
C ALA A 128 -0.62 -10.69 5.22
N LEU A 129 -1.37 -9.88 5.95
CA LEU A 129 -0.94 -9.08 7.10
C LEU A 129 -1.68 -9.54 8.34
#